data_AF-A0A942NTL2-F1
#
_entry.id   AF-A0A942NTL2-F1
#
_cell.length_a   1.000
_cell.length_b   1.000
_cell.length_c   1.000
_cell.angle_alpha   90.00
_cell.angle_beta   90.00
_cell.angle_gamma   90.00
#
_symmetry.space_group_name_H-M   'P 1'
#
loop_
_entity.id
_entity.type
_entity.pdbx_description
1 polymer ?
#
loop_
_entity_poly.entity_id
_entity_poly.type
_entity_poly.pdbx_seq_one_letter_code
_entity_poly.pdbx_strand_id
1 'polypeptide(L)' 'MYIREIKVREFTESPRKTRRSFYNRPIPKPQLVLTGHWLKEAGIDSGDRVKVEVHSDRLVISI' A
#
# COMPACT_ATOMS: atom_id res chain seq x y z
N MET A 1 4.75 -13.36 -15.02
CA MET A 1 5.20 -12.96 -13.66
C MET A 1 5.48 -11.47 -13.70
N TYR A 2 4.85 -10.68 -12.83
CA TYR A 2 5.04 -9.23 -12.78
C TYR A 2 5.62 -8.87 -11.40
N ILE A 3 6.75 -8.16 -11.40
CA ILE A 3 7.48 -7.77 -10.19
C ILE A 3 7.51 -6.24 -10.13
N ARG A 4 7.13 -5.65 -8.99
CA ARG A 4 7.28 -4.21 -8.72
C ARG A 4 8.04 -3.97 -7.45
N GLU A 5 8.89 -2.94 -7.46
CA GLU A 5 9.46 -2.35 -6.25
C GLU A 5 8.55 -1.20 -5.81
N ILE A 6 8.09 -1.21 -4.55
CA ILE A 6 7.17 -0.22 -4.00
C ILE A 6 7.69 0.26 -2.65
N LYS A 7 7.62 1.57 -2.41
CA LYS A 7 7.98 2.17 -1.12
C LYS A 7 6.79 2.09 -0.14
N VAL A 8 7.02 1.54 1.04
CA VAL A 8 6.06 1.49 2.15
C VAL A 8 5.82 2.90 2.70
N ARG A 9 4.55 3.25 2.92
CA ARG A 9 4.14 4.56 3.45
C ARG A 9 3.24 4.36 4.66
N GLU A 10 3.43 5.18 5.68
CA GLU A 10 2.50 5.26 6.80
C GLU A 10 1.14 5.76 6.33
N PHE A 11 0.09 5.04 6.73
CA PHE A 11 -1.27 5.47 6.48
C PHE A 11 -1.83 6.13 7.75
N THR A 12 -2.03 7.44 7.69
CA THR A 12 -2.83 8.16 8.68
C THR A 12 -4.23 8.36 8.10
N GLU A 13 -5.23 7.72 8.73
CA GLU A 13 -6.63 7.89 8.34
C GLU A 13 -7.04 9.36 8.59
N SER A 14 -7.12 10.14 7.52
CA SER A 14 -7.61 11.52 7.60
C SER A 14 -9.13 11.51 7.58
N PRO A 15 -9.81 12.25 8.48
CA PRO A 15 -11.27 12.27 8.54
C PRO A 15 -11.82 12.75 7.19
N ARG A 16 -12.74 11.96 6.62
CA ARG A 16 -13.41 12.28 5.35
C ARG A 16 -14.12 13.63 5.47
N LYS A 17 -13.49 14.71 5.01
CA LYS A 17 -14.17 16.00 4.81
C LYS A 17 -15.10 15.87 3.60
N THR A 18 -16.38 15.70 3.87
CA THR A 18 -17.47 15.76 2.90
C THR A 18 -17.62 17.19 2.39
N ARG A 19 -16.76 17.63 1.48
CA ARG A 19 -16.99 18.84 0.68
C ARG A 19 -17.08 18.44 -0.78
N ARG A 20 -18.29 18.64 -1.33
CA ARG A 20 -18.60 18.58 -2.76
C ARG A 20 -17.77 19.65 -3.47
N SER A 21 -16.60 19.26 -3.99
CA SER A 21 -15.92 20.02 -5.02
C SER A 21 -15.74 19.11 -6.23
N PHE A 22 -16.32 19.56 -7.35
CA PHE A 22 -16.07 19.02 -8.68
C PHE A 22 -14.63 19.40 -9.07
N TYR A 23 -13.66 18.59 -8.65
CA TYR A 23 -12.33 18.59 -9.24
C TYR A 23 -12.17 17.26 -9.96
N ASN A 24 -11.48 17.28 -11.10
CA ASN A 24 -10.87 16.09 -11.71
C ASN A 24 -9.95 15.47 -10.64
N ARG A 25 -10.53 14.65 -9.76
CA ARG A 25 -9.75 13.89 -8.79
C ARG A 25 -8.98 12.89 -9.63
N PRO A 26 -7.64 12.90 -9.62
CA PRO A 26 -6.90 11.80 -10.21
C PRO A 26 -7.47 10.52 -9.62
N ILE A 27 -7.90 9.59 -10.48
CA ILE A 27 -8.46 8.31 -10.06
C ILE A 27 -7.49 7.76 -9.02
N PRO A 28 -7.89 7.61 -7.74
CA PRO A 28 -6.98 7.19 -6.71
C PRO A 28 -6.42 5.85 -7.15
N LYS A 29 -5.09 5.78 -7.30
CA LYS A 29 -4.43 4.52 -7.63
C LYS A 29 -4.88 3.51 -6.57
N PRO A 30 -5.28 2.28 -6.96
CA PRO A 30 -5.63 1.26 -5.98
C PRO A 30 -4.47 1.09 -5.01
N GLN A 31 -4.76 1.24 -3.72
CA GLN A 31 -3.80 1.12 -2.62
C GLN A 31 -4.23 -0.06 -1.75
N LEU A 32 -3.29 -0.98 -1.50
CA LEU A 32 -3.44 -2.04 -0.51
C LEU A 32 -2.81 -1.54 0.78
N VAL A 33 -3.61 -1.41 1.83
CA VAL A 33 -3.11 -1.05 3.17
C VAL A 33 -2.93 -2.34 3.96
N LEU A 34 -1.71 -2.59 4.40
CA LEU A 34 -1.37 -3.72 5.26
C LEU A 34 -1.32 -3.22 6.70
N THR A 35 -1.91 -3.97 7.62
CA THR A 35 -1.91 -3.64 9.05
C THR A 35 -1.68 -4.90 9.87
N GLY A 36 -1.15 -4.73 11.09
CA GLY A 36 -0.96 -5.81 12.05
C GLY A 36 0.49 -5.98 12.49
N HIS A 37 0.67 -6.71 13.61
CA HIS A 37 1.99 -6.97 14.21
C HIS A 37 2.91 -7.83 13.34
N TRP A 38 2.33 -8.68 12.48
CA TRP A 38 3.06 -9.55 11.57
C TRP A 38 3.99 -8.80 10.59
N LEU A 39 3.71 -7.52 10.29
CA LEU A 39 4.59 -6.69 9.46
C LEU A 39 5.95 -6.47 10.13
N LYS A 40 5.96 -6.24 11.44
CA LYS A 40 7.20 -6.10 12.23
C LYS A 40 7.93 -7.43 12.34
N GLU A 41 7.19 -8.53 12.53
CA GLU A 41 7.76 -9.88 12.55
C GLU A 41 8.39 -10.25 11.19
N ALA A 42 7.83 -9.75 10.09
CA ALA A 42 8.38 -9.88 8.74
C ALA A 42 9.52 -8.88 8.44
N GLY A 43 9.89 -8.02 9.39
CA GLY A 43 10.96 -7.02 9.24
C GLY A 43 10.62 -5.86 8.30
N ILE A 44 9.33 -5.61 8.04
CA ILE A 44 8.87 -4.54 7.15
C ILE A 44 8.48 -3.33 7.98
N ASP A 45 9.20 -2.23 7.79
CA ASP A 45 8.95 -0.96 8.44
C ASP A 45 8.56 0.15 7.44
N SER A 46 8.03 1.23 8.01
CA SER A 46 7.68 2.44 7.26
C SER A 46 8.90 3.03 6.55
N GLY A 47 8.78 3.25 5.24
CA GLY A 47 9.85 3.80 4.42
C GLY A 47 10.69 2.76 3.68
N ASP A 48 10.55 1.48 4.03
CA ASP A 48 11.22 0.39 3.34
C ASP A 48 10.78 0.28 1.89
N ARG A 49 11.67 -0.30 1.09
CA ARG A 49 11.36 -0.72 -0.29
C ARG A 49 11.11 -2.20 -0.25
N VAL A 50 9.95 -2.60 -0.76
CA VAL A 50 9.55 -3.99 -0.83
C VAL A 50 9.34 -4.39 -2.29
N LYS A 51 9.67 -5.64 -2.58
CA LYS A 51 9.34 -6.31 -3.82
C LYS A 51 7.97 -6.96 -3.69
N VAL A 52 7.10 -6.69 -4.66
CA VAL A 52 5.78 -7.31 -4.75
C VAL A 52 5.73 -8.20 -5.97
N GLU A 53 5.47 -9.48 -5.74
CA GLU A 53 5.31 -10.50 -6.77
C GLU A 53 3.85 -10.97 -6.85
N VAL A 54 3.29 -10.92 -8.05
CA VAL A 54 1.91 -11.35 -8.30
C VAL A 54 1.91 -12.79 -8.82
N HIS A 55 1.32 -13.70 -8.05
CA HIS A 55 1.01 -15.08 -8.44
C HIS A 55 -0.48 -15.23 -8.75
N SER A 56 -0.89 -16.40 -9.25
CA SER A 56 -2.28 -16.69 -9.63
C SER A 56 -3.25 -16.68 -8.45
N ASP A 57 -2.78 -17.05 -7.26
CA ASP A 57 -3.57 -17.28 -6.05
C ASP A 57 -3.19 -16.34 -4.89
N ARG A 58 -2.04 -15.68 -4.98
CA ARG A 58 -1.48 -14.90 -3.88
C ARG A 58 -0.59 -13.74 -4.33
N LEU A 59 -0.41 -12.79 -3.42
CA LEU A 59 0.61 -11.74 -3.51
C LEU A 59 1.72 -12.08 -2.53
N VAL A 60 2.96 -12.09 -3.00
CA VAL A 60 4.14 -12.28 -2.16
C VAL A 60 4.85 -10.94 -2.01
N ILE A 61 5.11 -10.56 -0.77
CA ILE A 61 5.80 -9.33 -0.41
C ILE A 61 7.10 -9.74 0.28
N SER A 62 8.22 -9.28 -0.25
CA SER A 62 9.55 -9.51 0.33
C SER A 62 10.32 -8.21 0.36
N ILE A 63 11.33 -8.16 1.22
CA ILE A 63 12.33 -7.08 1.25
C ILE A 63 13.34 -7.31 0.13
#